data_AF-A0A2V9P8T2-F1
#
_entry.id   AF-A0A2V9P8T2-F1
#
_cell.length_a   1.000
_cell.length_b   1.000
_cell.length_c   1.000
_cell.angle_alpha   90.00
_cell.angle_beta   90.00
_cell.angle_gamma   90.00
#
_symmetry.space_group_name_H-M   'P 1'
#
loop_
_entity.id
_entity.type
_entity.pdbx_description
1 polymer ?
#
loop_
_entity_poly.entity_id
_entity_poly.type
_entity_poly.pdbx_seq_one_letter_code
_entity_poly.pdbx_strand_id
1 'polypeptide(L)'
;MAKTSDKPRWMMHGITAEPVEGYLYSLLPPRDEVLVEIENAAAQRDIPIVGPAVARILHQLALITGAKNIFEMGSAIGYSTIWWARAVGDGGRVIYTDGDRKNADEARGYFERAGVVDRITIKVGDALELLSEQTQLFDIIFCDVDKEDYPRAFRLAVPKLRKGGLFVADNVLWSGKVTQKNPADASTKAIQEFNRLLYRSAELFTTILPIKQSRRRM
;
A
#
# COMPACT_ATOMS: atom_id res chain seq x y z
N MET A 1 5.06 -39.95 21.44
CA MET A 1 5.53 -39.79 20.05
C MET A 1 4.69 -38.71 19.40
N ALA A 2 5.22 -37.49 19.25
CA ALA A 2 4.48 -36.36 18.69
C ALA A 2 4.55 -36.41 17.15
N LYS A 3 3.40 -36.29 16.49
CA LYS A 3 3.30 -36.19 15.03
C LYS A 3 4.03 -34.94 14.56
N THR A 4 5.19 -35.11 13.94
CA THR A 4 5.82 -34.08 13.12
C THR A 4 4.82 -33.65 12.06
N SER A 5 4.52 -32.35 12.00
CA SER A 5 3.63 -31.77 11.00
C SER A 5 4.20 -32.03 9.60
N ASP A 6 3.49 -32.79 8.76
CA ASP A 6 3.78 -33.07 7.34
C ASP A 6 3.64 -31.81 6.46
N LYS A 7 4.35 -30.72 6.80
CA LYS A 7 4.47 -29.56 5.91
C LYS A 7 5.69 -29.76 5.02
N PRO A 8 5.56 -29.51 3.70
CA PRO A 8 6.69 -29.64 2.79
C PRO A 8 7.83 -28.70 3.20
N ARG A 9 9.08 -29.12 3.00
CA ARG A 9 10.31 -28.41 3.46
C ARG A 9 10.42 -26.97 2.93
N TRP A 10 9.74 -26.62 1.84
CA TRP A 10 9.70 -25.26 1.28
C TRP A 10 8.67 -24.34 1.97
N MET A 11 7.79 -24.88 2.81
CA MET A 11 6.83 -24.10 3.59
C MET A 11 7.47 -23.72 4.94
N MET A 12 7.94 -22.47 5.05
CA MET A 12 8.64 -21.98 6.24
C MET A 12 7.73 -21.91 7.48
N HIS A 13 8.34 -22.04 8.66
CA HIS A 13 7.69 -21.79 9.95
C HIS A 13 7.88 -20.31 10.32
N GLY A 14 6.77 -19.56 10.43
CA GLY A 14 6.79 -18.12 10.67
C GLY A 14 7.03 -17.31 9.39
N ILE A 15 6.40 -16.13 9.30
CA ILE A 15 6.57 -15.21 8.17
C ILE A 15 7.92 -14.48 8.27
N THR A 16 8.19 -13.90 9.44
CA THR A 16 9.47 -13.33 9.84
C THR A 16 9.61 -13.49 11.36
N ALA A 17 10.84 -13.67 11.85
CA ALA A 17 11.12 -13.60 13.29
C ALA A 17 11.42 -12.14 13.68
N GLU A 18 11.06 -11.72 14.89
CA GLU A 18 11.31 -10.34 15.35
C GLU A 18 12.78 -9.89 15.21
N PRO A 19 13.81 -10.73 15.50
CA PRO A 19 15.20 -10.35 15.24
C PRO A 19 15.50 -10.09 13.75
N VAL A 20 14.82 -10.79 12.84
CA VAL A 20 14.95 -10.56 11.39
C VAL A 20 14.32 -9.23 11.00
N GLU A 21 13.17 -8.89 11.58
CA GLU A 21 12.53 -7.58 11.38
C GLU A 21 13.45 -6.46 11.89
N GLY A 22 14.02 -6.59 13.09
CA GLY A 22 15.01 -5.65 13.63
C GLY A 22 16.25 -5.52 12.74
N TYR A 23 16.79 -6.63 12.25
CA TYR A 23 17.91 -6.63 11.31
C TYR A 23 17.57 -5.89 10.01
N LEU A 24 16.43 -6.20 9.38
CA LEU A 24 15.99 -5.52 8.15
C LEU A 24 15.85 -4.02 8.34
N TYR A 25 15.24 -3.59 9.44
CA TYR A 25 15.06 -2.16 9.74
C TYR A 25 16.40 -1.47 10.07
N SER A 26 17.36 -2.18 10.66
CA SER A 26 18.72 -1.65 10.91
C SER A 26 19.54 -1.42 9.63
N LEU A 27 19.20 -2.11 8.54
CA LEU A 27 19.85 -1.96 7.23
C LEU A 27 19.22 -0.86 6.36
N LEU A 28 18.07 -0.32 6.76
CA LEU A 28 17.42 0.72 5.97
C LEU A 28 18.31 1.97 5.95
N PRO A 29 18.54 2.57 4.78
CA PRO A 29 19.26 3.83 4.73
C PRO A 29 18.49 4.91 5.49
N PRO A 30 19.18 5.95 5.99
CA PRO A 30 18.52 7.06 6.65
C PRO A 30 17.47 7.66 5.71
N ARG A 31 16.29 7.94 6.26
CA ARG A 31 15.26 8.74 5.59
C ARG A 31 15.61 10.21 5.76
N ASP A 32 15.25 11.04 4.79
CA ASP A 32 15.38 12.50 4.92
C ASP A 32 14.46 13.06 6.01
N GLU A 33 14.71 14.31 6.40
CA GLU A 33 14.02 14.97 7.51
C GLU A 33 12.50 14.99 7.34
N VAL A 34 12.00 15.17 6.12
CA VAL A 34 10.55 15.21 5.85
C VAL A 34 9.92 13.85 6.10
N LEU A 35 10.51 12.78 5.57
CA LEU A 35 10.02 11.42 5.80
C LEU A 35 10.07 11.03 7.29
N VAL A 36 11.14 11.39 8.00
CA VAL A 36 11.27 11.13 9.45
C VAL A 36 10.20 11.88 10.25
N GLU A 37 9.91 13.13 9.89
CA GLU A 37 8.85 13.90 10.53
C GLU A 37 7.48 13.27 10.34
N ILE A 38 7.14 12.85 9.12
CA ILE A 38 5.89 12.16 8.80
C ILE A 38 5.76 10.88 9.63
N GLU A 39 6.83 10.08 9.72
CA GLU A 39 6.84 8.83 10.50
C GLU A 39 6.60 9.09 11.99
N ASN A 40 7.21 10.13 12.55
CA ASN A 40 7.01 10.53 13.95
C ASN A 40 5.59 11.05 14.17
N ALA A 41 5.07 11.89 13.28
CA ALA A 41 3.71 12.42 13.35
C ALA A 41 2.67 11.30 13.23
N ALA A 42 2.92 10.32 12.37
CA ALA A 42 2.08 9.13 12.23
C ALA A 42 2.10 8.27 13.50
N ALA A 43 3.27 8.05 14.10
CA ALA A 43 3.40 7.28 15.33
C ALA A 43 2.73 7.97 16.53
N GLN A 44 2.85 9.30 16.65
CA GLN A 44 2.27 10.08 17.76
C GLN A 44 0.75 10.18 17.67
N ARG A 45 0.19 10.21 16.46
CA ARG A 45 -1.24 10.43 16.21
C ARG A 45 -1.99 9.17 15.74
N ASP A 46 -1.32 8.02 15.72
CA ASP A 46 -1.82 6.73 15.21
C ASP A 46 -2.38 6.83 13.77
N ILE A 47 -1.73 7.62 12.92
CA ILE A 47 -2.10 7.74 11.51
C ILE A 47 -1.50 6.53 10.76
N PRO A 48 -2.32 5.76 10.02
CA PRO A 48 -1.80 4.65 9.24
C PRO A 48 -0.93 5.16 8.09
N ILE A 49 0.33 4.72 8.06
CA ILE A 49 1.25 4.92 6.93
C ILE A 49 1.87 3.59 6.54
N VAL A 50 2.23 3.41 5.26
CA VAL A 50 3.08 2.27 4.89
C VAL A 50 4.41 2.35 5.64
N GLY A 51 4.90 1.22 6.15
CA GLY A 51 6.19 1.21 6.85
C GLY A 51 7.36 1.51 5.91
N PRO A 52 8.51 2.02 6.40
CA PRO A 52 9.66 2.35 5.55
C PRO A 52 10.16 1.21 4.66
N ALA A 53 10.12 -0.04 5.14
CA ALA A 53 10.49 -1.20 4.34
C ALA A 53 9.53 -1.45 3.16
N VAL A 54 8.22 -1.29 3.40
CA VAL A 54 7.18 -1.40 2.36
C VAL A 54 7.31 -0.26 1.35
N ALA A 55 7.51 0.97 1.83
CA ALA A 55 7.68 2.14 0.97
C ALA A 55 8.83 2.00 -0.04
N ARG A 56 9.93 1.35 0.36
CA ARG A 56 11.05 1.04 -0.56
C ARG A 56 10.63 0.09 -1.67
N ILE A 57 9.80 -0.90 -1.37
CA ILE A 57 9.28 -1.82 -2.39
C ILE A 57 8.34 -1.07 -3.34
N LEU A 58 7.45 -0.22 -2.80
CA LEU A 58 6.60 0.62 -3.63
C LEU A 58 7.43 1.44 -4.61
N HIS A 59 8.46 2.15 -4.11
CA HIS A 59 9.39 2.90 -4.95
C HIS A 59 10.07 2.02 -6.01
N GLN A 60 10.56 0.84 -5.63
CA GLN A 60 11.18 -0.10 -6.57
C GLN A 60 10.21 -0.60 -7.65
N LEU A 61 8.95 -0.90 -7.29
CA LEU A 61 7.93 -1.32 -8.24
C LEU A 61 7.66 -0.24 -9.29
N ALA A 62 7.58 1.03 -8.88
CA ALA A 62 7.44 2.15 -9.83
C ALA A 62 8.65 2.28 -10.76
N LEU A 63 9.88 2.13 -10.24
CA LEU A 63 11.09 2.17 -11.06
C LEU A 63 11.16 1.01 -12.06
N ILE A 64 10.93 -0.22 -11.60
CA ILE A 64 11.02 -1.44 -12.42
C ILE A 64 9.97 -1.42 -13.56
N THR A 65 8.79 -0.86 -13.29
CA THR A 65 7.71 -0.78 -14.29
C THR A 65 7.81 0.45 -15.20
N GLY A 66 8.74 1.38 -14.92
CA GLY A 66 8.83 2.66 -15.61
C GLY A 66 7.57 3.51 -15.44
N ALA A 67 6.91 3.42 -14.28
CA ALA A 67 5.62 4.05 -14.04
C ALA A 67 5.69 5.58 -14.16
N LYS A 68 4.69 6.17 -14.82
CA LYS A 68 4.52 7.62 -14.99
C LYS A 68 3.18 8.12 -14.50
N ASN A 69 2.15 7.30 -14.44
CA ASN A 69 0.82 7.66 -13.96
C ASN A 69 0.42 6.70 -12.84
N ILE A 70 0.39 7.21 -11.62
CA ILE A 70 0.04 6.45 -10.42
C ILE A 70 -1.24 7.01 -9.81
N PHE A 71 -2.18 6.15 -9.45
CA PHE A 71 -3.34 6.52 -8.64
C PHE A 71 -3.22 5.89 -7.25
N GLU A 72 -3.35 6.69 -6.20
CA GLU A 72 -3.26 6.23 -4.82
C GLU A 72 -4.60 6.41 -4.11
N MET A 73 -5.18 5.30 -3.63
CA MET A 73 -6.43 5.27 -2.87
C MET A 73 -6.13 5.13 -1.38
N GLY A 74 -6.38 6.19 -0.60
CA GLY A 74 -6.07 6.23 0.83
C GLY A 74 -4.61 6.62 1.07
N SER A 75 -4.35 7.93 1.10
CA SER A 75 -2.98 8.46 1.14
C SER A 75 -2.57 9.00 2.52
N ALA A 76 -3.53 9.22 3.42
CA ALA A 76 -3.33 9.80 4.75
C ALA A 76 -2.46 11.07 4.67
N ILE A 77 -1.43 11.21 5.49
CA ILE A 77 -0.53 12.38 5.45
C ILE A 77 0.55 12.30 4.36
N GLY A 78 0.39 11.44 3.35
CA GLY A 78 1.16 11.46 2.10
C GLY A 78 2.50 10.74 2.11
N TYR A 79 2.78 9.86 3.09
CA TYR A 79 4.07 9.18 3.21
C TYR A 79 4.41 8.37 1.95
N SER A 80 3.56 7.43 1.53
CA SER A 80 3.73 6.63 0.31
C SER A 80 3.71 7.49 -0.96
N THR A 81 2.89 8.53 -0.99
CA THR A 81 2.80 9.46 -2.12
C THR A 81 4.14 10.10 -2.45
N ILE A 82 4.94 10.48 -1.44
CA ILE A 82 6.30 11.01 -1.66
C ILE A 82 7.18 9.97 -2.35
N TRP A 83 7.11 8.70 -1.93
CA TRP A 83 7.89 7.63 -2.56
C TRP A 83 7.49 7.40 -4.02
N TRP A 84 6.19 7.46 -4.32
CA TRP A 84 5.68 7.41 -5.69
C TRP A 84 6.17 8.60 -6.52
N ALA A 85 6.02 9.81 -6.00
CA ALA A 85 6.37 11.04 -6.71
C ALA A 85 7.89 11.14 -6.99
N ARG A 86 8.72 10.58 -6.10
CA ARG A 86 10.16 10.43 -6.35
C ARG A 86 10.46 9.40 -7.44
N ALA A 87 9.72 8.29 -7.48
CA ALA A 87 9.96 7.20 -8.44
C ALA A 87 9.51 7.55 -9.87
N VAL A 88 8.36 8.21 -10.03
CA VAL A 88 7.84 8.57 -11.36
C VAL A 88 8.74 9.60 -12.07
N GLY A 89 9.48 10.40 -11.30
CA GLY A 89 10.42 11.40 -11.79
C GLY A 89 9.76 12.46 -12.67
N ASP A 90 10.56 13.09 -13.53
CA ASP A 90 10.08 14.17 -14.39
C ASP A 90 9.07 13.67 -15.44
N GLY A 91 8.05 14.50 -15.69
CA GLY A 91 6.90 14.16 -16.52
C GLY A 91 5.93 13.15 -15.91
N GLY A 92 6.27 12.58 -14.74
CA GLY A 92 5.41 11.68 -14.00
C GLY A 92 4.34 12.42 -13.18
N ARG A 93 3.24 11.72 -12.89
CA ARG A 93 2.09 12.19 -12.14
C ARG A 93 1.62 11.14 -11.15
N VAL A 94 1.37 11.58 -9.93
CA VAL A 94 0.72 10.80 -8.88
C VAL A 94 -0.59 11.50 -8.51
N ILE A 95 -1.71 10.79 -8.57
CA ILE A 95 -2.98 11.26 -8.03
C ILE A 95 -3.07 10.77 -6.59
N TYR A 96 -2.93 11.71 -5.67
CA TYR A 96 -3.17 11.52 -4.24
C TYR A 96 -4.67 11.61 -3.98
N THR A 97 -5.21 10.70 -3.16
CA THR A 97 -6.58 10.81 -2.66
C THR A 97 -6.67 10.58 -1.16
N ASP A 98 -7.47 11.41 -0.48
CA ASP A 98 -7.85 11.22 0.92
C ASP A 98 -9.23 11.83 1.17
N GLY A 99 -10.01 11.22 2.07
CA GLY A 99 -11.34 11.72 2.43
C GLY A 99 -11.29 12.94 3.36
N ASP A 100 -10.22 13.11 4.14
CA ASP A 100 -10.05 14.21 5.08
C ASP A 100 -9.24 15.36 4.46
N ARG A 101 -9.88 16.53 4.38
CA ARG A 101 -9.23 17.76 3.93
C ARG A 101 -8.00 18.12 4.77
N LYS A 102 -8.02 17.88 6.08
CA LYS A 102 -6.90 18.19 6.97
C LYS A 102 -5.67 17.34 6.65
N ASN A 103 -5.87 16.05 6.36
CA ASN A 103 -4.79 15.17 5.91
C ASN A 103 -4.19 15.70 4.60
N ALA A 104 -5.03 16.07 3.64
CA ALA A 104 -4.59 16.60 2.35
C ALA A 104 -3.83 17.92 2.45
N ASP A 105 -4.27 18.82 3.33
CA ASP A 105 -3.59 20.10 3.57
C ASP A 105 -2.23 19.88 4.26
N GLU A 106 -2.15 18.95 5.23
CA GLU A 106 -0.88 18.57 5.85
C GLU A 106 0.07 17.90 4.85
N ALA A 107 -0.44 16.94 4.07
CA ALA A 107 0.32 16.21 3.04
C ALA A 107 0.91 17.17 2.01
N ARG A 108 0.16 18.20 1.58
CA ARG A 108 0.66 19.26 0.69
C ARG A 108 1.92 19.93 1.24
N GLY A 109 1.92 20.30 2.52
CA GLY A 109 3.09 20.91 3.16
C GLY A 109 4.31 20.00 3.13
N TYR A 110 4.12 18.69 3.34
CA TYR A 110 5.21 17.72 3.19
C TYR A 110 5.68 17.57 1.74
N PHE A 111 4.77 17.57 0.76
CA PHE A 111 5.14 17.47 -0.66
C PHE A 111 5.99 18.64 -1.14
N GLU A 112 5.68 19.85 -0.67
CA GLU A 112 6.45 21.06 -0.96
C GLU A 112 7.86 20.96 -0.38
N ARG A 113 7.98 20.61 0.91
CA ARG A 113 9.27 20.44 1.60
C ARG A 113 10.10 19.28 1.04
N ALA A 114 9.45 18.22 0.56
CA ALA A 114 10.09 17.09 -0.10
C ALA A 114 10.48 17.38 -1.57
N GLY A 115 10.07 18.53 -2.13
CA GLY A 115 10.40 18.96 -3.49
C GLY A 115 9.74 18.12 -4.58
N VAL A 116 8.52 17.60 -4.34
CA VAL A 116 7.81 16.70 -5.27
C VAL A 116 6.38 17.13 -5.60
N VAL A 117 5.94 18.28 -5.08
CA VAL A 117 4.56 18.78 -5.21
C VAL A 117 4.13 18.95 -6.67
N ASP A 118 5.05 19.29 -7.56
CA ASP A 118 4.85 19.47 -9.00
C ASP A 118 4.41 18.19 -9.72
N ARG A 119 4.71 17.03 -9.14
CA ARG A 119 4.34 15.70 -9.65
C ARG A 119 3.03 15.17 -9.05
N ILE A 120 2.46 15.86 -8.06
CA ILE A 120 1.31 15.35 -7.29
C ILE A 120 0.05 16.16 -7.60
N THR A 121 -1.04 15.48 -7.92
CA THR A 121 -2.39 16.05 -7.98
C THR A 121 -3.17 15.59 -6.77
N ILE A 122 -3.51 16.53 -5.88
CA ILE A 122 -4.28 16.26 -4.66
C ILE A 122 -5.77 16.30 -5.01
N LYS A 123 -6.48 15.22 -4.71
CA LYS A 123 -7.94 15.12 -4.77
C LYS A 123 -8.48 14.77 -3.39
N VAL A 124 -9.47 15.50 -2.92
CA VAL A 124 -10.11 15.25 -1.61
C VAL A 124 -11.52 14.72 -1.85
N GLY A 125 -11.85 13.58 -1.26
CA GLY A 125 -13.12 12.89 -1.46
C GLY A 125 -12.99 11.37 -1.43
N ASP A 126 -14.06 10.67 -1.82
CA ASP A 126 -14.06 9.21 -1.93
C ASP A 126 -13.12 8.76 -3.05
N ALA A 127 -12.10 7.97 -2.70
CA ALA A 127 -11.07 7.56 -3.64
C ALA A 127 -11.61 6.70 -4.79
N LEU A 128 -12.69 5.93 -4.56
CA LEU A 128 -13.28 5.04 -5.55
C LEU A 128 -14.13 5.80 -6.56
N GLU A 129 -14.89 6.79 -6.11
CA GLU A 129 -15.57 7.76 -6.98
C GLU A 129 -14.55 8.55 -7.80
N LEU A 130 -13.53 9.11 -7.17
CA LEU A 130 -12.48 9.85 -7.86
C LEU A 130 -11.76 8.99 -8.91
N LEU A 131 -11.50 7.72 -8.62
CA LEU A 131 -10.94 6.77 -9.58
C LEU A 131 -11.92 6.51 -10.73
N SER A 132 -13.21 6.36 -10.44
CA SER A 132 -14.25 6.11 -11.45
C SER A 132 -14.34 7.22 -12.50
N GLU A 133 -14.11 8.48 -12.10
CA GLU A 133 -14.12 9.65 -12.98
C GLU A 133 -12.90 9.75 -13.91
N GLN A 134 -11.82 9.00 -13.62
CA GLN A 134 -10.62 9.02 -14.45
C GLN A 134 -10.84 8.31 -15.78
N THR A 135 -10.48 8.94 -16.89
CA THR A 135 -10.60 8.37 -18.24
C THR A 135 -9.29 7.73 -18.72
N GLN A 136 -8.17 8.12 -18.12
CA GLN A 136 -6.84 7.58 -18.41
C GLN A 136 -6.62 6.22 -17.76
N LEU A 137 -5.69 5.46 -18.36
CA LEU A 137 -5.16 4.24 -17.76
C LEU A 137 -3.96 4.58 -16.87
N PHE A 138 -3.76 3.77 -15.83
CA PHE A 138 -2.69 3.92 -14.86
C PHE A 138 -1.63 2.84 -15.02
N ASP A 139 -0.39 3.21 -14.73
CA ASP A 139 0.73 2.27 -14.63
C ASP A 139 0.66 1.51 -13.31
N ILE A 140 0.32 2.21 -12.22
CA ILE A 140 0.13 1.64 -10.90
C ILE A 140 -1.13 2.23 -10.27
N ILE A 141 -1.95 1.36 -9.67
CA ILE A 141 -3.00 1.77 -8.74
C ILE A 141 -2.67 1.15 -7.38
N PHE A 142 -2.48 2.01 -6.37
CA PHE A 142 -2.23 1.60 -4.99
C PHE A 142 -3.50 1.70 -4.16
N CYS A 143 -3.82 0.65 -3.40
CA CYS A 143 -5.03 0.50 -2.61
C CYS A 143 -4.71 0.34 -1.12
N ASP A 144 -5.01 1.38 -0.34
CA ASP A 144 -5.00 1.33 1.13
C ASP A 144 -6.22 2.03 1.74
N VAL A 145 -7.40 1.73 1.18
CA VAL A 145 -8.69 2.23 1.69
C VAL A 145 -9.19 1.42 2.90
N ASP A 146 -10.42 1.69 3.31
CA ASP A 146 -11.12 0.86 4.29
C ASP A 146 -11.30 -0.57 3.77
N LYS A 147 -11.09 -1.53 4.66
CA LYS A 147 -10.95 -2.95 4.26
C LYS A 147 -12.22 -3.53 3.64
N GLU A 148 -13.39 -2.99 3.99
CA GLU A 148 -14.68 -3.39 3.43
C GLU A 148 -14.82 -3.00 1.96
N ASP A 149 -14.10 -1.96 1.52
CA ASP A 149 -14.13 -1.48 0.14
C ASP A 149 -13.14 -2.20 -0.79
N TYR A 150 -12.24 -3.04 -0.27
CA TYR A 150 -11.22 -3.72 -1.08
C TYR A 150 -11.80 -4.49 -2.28
N PRO A 151 -12.89 -5.28 -2.15
CA PRO A 151 -13.53 -5.92 -3.29
C PRO A 151 -14.06 -4.93 -4.34
N ARG A 152 -14.60 -3.77 -3.91
CA ARG A 152 -15.07 -2.72 -4.82
C ARG A 152 -13.89 -2.01 -5.48
N ALA A 153 -12.84 -1.71 -4.72
CA ALA A 153 -11.60 -1.12 -5.22
C ALA A 153 -10.98 -1.99 -6.32
N PHE A 154 -10.89 -3.30 -6.11
CA PHE A 154 -10.44 -4.25 -7.13
C PHE A 154 -11.24 -4.12 -8.44
N ARG A 155 -12.58 -4.17 -8.34
CA ARG A 155 -13.48 -4.13 -9.52
C ARG A 155 -13.37 -2.82 -10.30
N LEU A 156 -13.10 -1.70 -9.63
CA LEU A 156 -12.93 -0.39 -10.26
C LEU A 156 -11.50 -0.18 -10.81
N ALA A 157 -10.49 -0.67 -10.10
CA ALA A 157 -9.10 -0.42 -10.42
C ALA A 157 -8.59 -1.26 -11.59
N VAL A 158 -8.89 -2.56 -11.62
CA VAL A 158 -8.32 -3.47 -12.63
C VAL A 158 -8.61 -3.02 -14.07
N PRO A 159 -9.84 -2.62 -14.44
CA PRO A 159 -10.12 -2.12 -15.80
C PRO A 159 -9.41 -0.81 -16.16
N LYS A 160 -8.91 -0.06 -15.17
CA LYS A 160 -8.20 1.21 -15.35
C LYS A 160 -6.69 1.05 -15.37
N LEU A 161 -6.17 -0.18 -15.30
CA LEU A 161 -4.75 -0.44 -15.50
C LEU A 161 -4.44 -0.60 -16.98
N ARG A 162 -3.29 -0.09 -17.40
CA ARG A 162 -2.72 -0.49 -18.69
C ARG A 162 -2.31 -1.96 -18.66
N LYS A 163 -2.14 -2.56 -19.84
CA LYS A 163 -1.49 -3.87 -19.94
C LYS A 163 -0.09 -3.82 -19.31
N GLY A 164 0.19 -4.76 -18.41
CA GLY A 164 1.43 -4.81 -17.63
C GLY A 164 1.52 -3.75 -16.54
N GLY A 165 0.43 -3.06 -16.20
CA GLY A 165 0.33 -2.23 -15.02
C GLY A 165 0.16 -3.06 -13.74
N LEU A 166 0.32 -2.42 -12.58
CA LEU A 166 0.25 -3.08 -11.28
C LEU A 166 -0.93 -2.58 -10.46
N PHE A 167 -1.71 -3.52 -9.94
CA PHE A 167 -2.59 -3.28 -8.80
C PHE A 167 -1.85 -3.70 -7.53
N VAL A 168 -1.59 -2.74 -6.63
CA VAL A 168 -0.87 -2.99 -5.38
C VAL A 168 -1.80 -2.67 -4.22
N ALA A 169 -1.95 -3.59 -3.27
CA ALA A 169 -2.81 -3.40 -2.10
C ALA A 169 -2.05 -3.75 -0.82
N ASP A 170 -2.15 -2.91 0.21
CA ASP A 170 -1.50 -3.15 1.50
C ASP A 170 -2.43 -3.96 2.44
N ASN A 171 -1.85 -4.54 3.49
CA ASN A 171 -2.54 -5.17 4.61
C ASN A 171 -3.45 -6.37 4.25
N VAL A 172 -3.24 -7.00 3.10
CA VAL A 172 -4.07 -8.12 2.59
C VAL A 172 -3.97 -9.41 3.40
N LEU A 173 -2.98 -9.54 4.28
CA LEU A 173 -2.89 -10.63 5.25
C LEU A 173 -3.66 -10.34 6.56
N TRP A 174 -4.12 -9.09 6.75
CA TRP A 174 -4.96 -8.62 7.84
C TRP A 174 -4.56 -9.13 9.23
N SER A 175 -3.27 -9.02 9.56
CA SER A 175 -2.70 -9.53 10.82
C SER A 175 -3.00 -11.00 11.09
N GLY A 176 -3.12 -11.82 10.04
CA GLY A 176 -3.47 -13.23 10.11
C GLY A 176 -4.97 -13.51 10.28
N LYS A 177 -5.82 -12.49 10.46
CA LYS A 177 -7.28 -12.68 10.61
C LYS A 177 -7.91 -13.36 9.39
N VAL A 178 -7.31 -13.20 8.21
CA VAL A 178 -7.75 -13.89 6.97
C VAL A 178 -7.73 -15.42 7.08
N THR A 179 -7.05 -16.00 8.07
CA THR A 179 -7.03 -17.45 8.31
C THR A 179 -8.28 -17.99 9.01
N GLN A 180 -9.13 -17.11 9.56
CA GLN A 180 -10.37 -17.51 10.22
C GLN A 180 -11.35 -18.12 9.21
N LYS A 181 -11.93 -19.28 9.51
CA LYS A 181 -12.85 -19.95 8.57
C LYS A 181 -14.18 -19.20 8.41
N ASN A 182 -14.73 -18.70 9.52
CA ASN A 182 -16.02 -18.01 9.58
C ASN A 182 -15.86 -16.71 10.41
N PRO A 183 -15.17 -15.68 9.89
CA PRO A 183 -15.01 -14.43 10.61
C PRO A 183 -16.37 -13.75 10.83
N ALA A 184 -16.56 -13.14 12.00
CA ALA A 184 -17.79 -12.39 12.29
C ALA A 184 -17.75 -10.98 11.69
N ASP A 185 -16.57 -10.35 11.68
CA ASP A 185 -16.39 -8.97 11.22
C ASP A 185 -16.39 -8.84 9.69
N ALA A 186 -16.99 -7.76 9.21
CA ALA A 186 -17.13 -7.48 7.78
C ALA A 186 -15.78 -7.22 7.10
N SER A 187 -14.85 -6.53 7.77
CA SER A 187 -13.50 -6.29 7.25
C SER A 187 -12.75 -7.57 6.90
N THR A 188 -12.73 -8.57 7.79
CA THR A 188 -12.04 -9.84 7.51
C THR A 188 -12.72 -10.61 6.37
N LYS A 189 -14.06 -10.59 6.27
CA LYS A 189 -14.78 -11.18 5.14
C LYS A 189 -14.40 -10.52 3.82
N ALA A 190 -14.36 -9.19 3.79
CA ALA A 190 -14.02 -8.42 2.61
C ALA A 190 -12.59 -8.68 2.13
N ILE A 191 -11.61 -8.74 3.03
CA ILE A 191 -10.22 -9.08 2.66
C ILE A 191 -10.11 -10.53 2.18
N GLN A 192 -10.85 -11.47 2.76
CA GLN A 192 -10.89 -12.83 2.24
C GLN A 192 -11.52 -12.91 0.83
N GLU A 193 -12.61 -12.18 0.57
CA GLU A 193 -13.20 -12.06 -0.76
C GLU A 193 -12.18 -11.46 -1.73
N PHE A 194 -11.57 -10.33 -1.37
CA PHE A 194 -10.57 -9.64 -2.16
C PHE A 194 -9.40 -10.54 -2.56
N ASN A 195 -8.81 -11.27 -1.61
CA ASN A 195 -7.72 -12.20 -1.90
C ASN A 195 -8.17 -13.31 -2.85
N ARG A 196 -9.40 -13.80 -2.74
CA ARG A 196 -9.96 -14.79 -3.68
C ARG A 196 -10.19 -14.18 -5.06
N LEU A 197 -10.65 -12.93 -5.15
CA LEU A 197 -10.86 -12.23 -6.42
C LEU A 197 -9.54 -12.05 -7.17
N LEU A 198 -8.48 -11.59 -6.48
CA LEU A 198 -7.14 -11.46 -7.07
C LEU A 198 -6.65 -12.77 -7.68
N TYR A 199 -6.61 -13.85 -6.90
CA TYR A 199 -6.09 -15.15 -7.33
C TYR A 199 -6.98 -15.91 -8.34
N ARG A 200 -8.25 -15.52 -8.49
CA ARG A 200 -9.17 -16.09 -9.49
C ARG A 200 -9.22 -15.29 -10.78
N SER A 201 -8.69 -14.08 -10.80
CA SER A 201 -8.70 -13.24 -12.00
C SER A 201 -7.78 -13.81 -13.06
N ALA A 202 -8.32 -14.09 -14.24
CA ALA A 202 -7.51 -14.50 -15.39
C ALA A 202 -6.69 -13.33 -15.99
N GLU A 203 -7.02 -12.09 -15.62
CA GLU A 203 -6.35 -10.88 -16.10
C GLU A 203 -5.10 -10.53 -15.30
N LEU A 204 -4.90 -11.14 -14.12
CA LEU A 204 -3.83 -10.80 -13.19
C LEU A 204 -2.91 -11.98 -12.93
N PHE A 205 -1.62 -11.66 -12.77
CA PHE A 205 -0.64 -12.57 -12.18
C PHE A 205 -0.38 -12.12 -10.74
N THR A 206 -1.00 -12.78 -9.77
CA THR A 206 -1.03 -12.32 -8.37
C THR A 206 0.03 -12.98 -7.50
N THR A 207 0.64 -12.19 -6.62
CA THR A 207 1.46 -12.66 -5.50
C THR A 207 1.19 -11.80 -4.27
N ILE A 208 1.09 -12.45 -3.10
CA ILE A 208 1.08 -11.76 -1.79
C ILE A 208 2.50 -11.83 -1.21
N LEU A 209 3.10 -10.67 -0.99
CA LEU A 209 4.40 -10.55 -0.33
C LEU A 209 4.18 -10.45 1.18
N PRO A 210 4.68 -11.39 1.99
CA PRO A 210 4.45 -11.40 3.43
C PRO A 210 5.45 -10.48 4.14
N ILE A 211 5.39 -9.19 3.81
CA ILE A 211 6.23 -8.15 4.40
C ILE A 211 5.38 -7.37 5.39
N LYS A 212 5.82 -7.40 6.64
CA LYS A 212 5.08 -6.84 7.76
C LYS A 212 5.37 -5.34 7.87
N GLN A 213 4.32 -4.58 8.15
CA GLN A 213 4.42 -3.27 8.78
C GLN A 213 4.61 -3.50 10.29
N SER A 214 5.78 -3.18 10.83
CA SER A 214 6.00 -3.22 12.28
C SER A 214 5.10 -2.17 12.96
N ARG A 215 3.88 -2.54 13.37
CA ARG A 215 3.23 -1.85 14.49
C ARG A 215 3.80 -2.45 15.76
N ARG A 216 4.71 -1.73 16.41
CA ARG A 216 5.05 -2.00 17.82
C ARG A 216 3.74 -1.85 18.60
N ARG A 217 3.25 -2.94 19.19
CA ARG A 217 2.40 -2.79 20.37
C ARG A 217 3.33 -2.28 21.48
N MET A 218 3.13 -1.05 21.93
CA MET A 218 3.54 -0.68 23.29
C MET A 218 2.64 -1.41 24.28
#